data_AF-A0A7V4SPH7-F1
#
_entry.id   AF-A0A7V4SPH7-F1
#
_cell.length_a   1.000
_cell.length_b   1.000
_cell.length_c   1.000
_cell.angle_alpha   90.00
_cell.angle_beta   90.00
_cell.angle_gamma   90.00
#
_symmetry.space_group_name_H-M   'P 1'
#
loop_
_entity.id
_entity.type
_entity.pdbx_description
1 polymer ?
#
loop_
_entity_poly.entity_id
_entity_poly.type
_entity_poly.pdbx_seq_one_letter_code
_entity_poly.pdbx_strand_id
1 'polypeptide(L)'
;MELESGDYVRPAEPEAVEAAAPEPEPPAPPAEPQEEPIPPGEERLHSDAERFAKLLVQEIALYHPKEMDQGRRQSNLYALLRDDIERSREAFQNRFQKPSIRSRDYFGKALVKYLANGDPSLLGM
;
A
#
# COMPACT_ATOMS: atom_id res chain seq x y z
N MET A 1 -77.70 -12.94 28.92
CA MET A 1 -77.89 -14.41 28.84
C MET A 1 -76.95 -14.88 27.75
N GLU A 2 -75.95 -15.72 27.93
CA GLU A 2 -75.38 -16.60 28.99
C GLU A 2 -73.88 -16.74 28.60
N LEU A 3 -72.88 -16.60 29.49
CA LEU A 3 -72.15 -17.68 30.22
C LEU A 3 -72.00 -18.96 29.36
N GLU A 4 -70.82 -19.52 29.05
CA GLU A 4 -69.81 -20.17 29.93
C GLU A 4 -68.53 -20.48 29.10
N SER A 5 -67.33 -20.27 29.65
CA SER A 5 -66.38 -21.33 30.10
C SER A 5 -66.09 -22.38 29.01
N GLY A 6 -64.95 -22.41 28.32
CA GLY A 6 -63.57 -22.46 28.80
C GLY A 6 -62.94 -23.70 28.16
N ASP A 7 -61.73 -23.60 27.60
CA ASP A 7 -60.67 -24.59 27.80
C ASP A 7 -59.36 -24.06 27.23
N TYR A 8 -58.32 -24.18 28.06
CA TYR A 8 -56.96 -23.74 27.81
C TYR A 8 -56.25 -24.82 26.99
N VAL A 9 -55.80 -24.48 25.78
CA VAL A 9 -54.80 -25.29 25.07
C VAL A 9 -53.62 -24.41 24.69
N ARG A 10 -52.57 -24.50 25.51
CA ARG A 10 -51.20 -24.14 25.13
C ARG A 10 -50.42 -25.45 25.06
N PRO A 11 -49.69 -25.68 23.97
CA PRO A 11 -48.24 -25.58 24.11
C PRO A 11 -47.63 -24.68 23.05
N ALA A 12 -46.83 -23.72 23.50
CA ALA A 12 -45.80 -23.10 22.69
C ALA A 12 -44.56 -23.96 22.85
N GLU A 13 -44.28 -24.82 21.87
CA GLU A 13 -42.94 -25.37 21.69
C GLU A 13 -42.26 -24.55 20.59
N PRO A 14 -41.15 -23.85 20.91
CA PRO A 14 -40.35 -23.18 19.91
C PRO A 14 -39.58 -24.24 19.14
N GLU A 15 -39.80 -24.35 17.83
CA GLU A 15 -38.87 -25.05 16.96
C GLU A 15 -37.54 -24.28 17.01
N ALA A 16 -36.65 -24.79 17.85
CA ALA A 16 -35.27 -24.43 17.89
C ALA A 16 -34.65 -24.85 16.56
N VAL A 17 -34.63 -23.93 15.60
CA VAL A 17 -33.67 -24.00 14.51
C VAL A 17 -32.30 -23.70 15.11
N GLU A 18 -31.64 -24.81 15.41
CA GLU A 18 -30.23 -24.98 15.70
C GLU A 18 -29.38 -23.90 15.04
N ALA A 19 -28.97 -22.92 15.84
CA ALA A 19 -27.94 -21.97 15.48
C ALA A 19 -26.65 -22.77 15.29
N ALA A 20 -26.35 -23.11 14.04
CA ALA A 20 -25.03 -23.57 13.65
C ALA A 20 -24.03 -22.47 14.06
N ALA A 21 -23.31 -22.74 15.16
CA ALA A 21 -22.19 -21.93 15.60
C ALA A 21 -21.19 -21.84 14.44
N PRO A 22 -20.67 -20.65 14.09
CA PRO A 22 -19.61 -20.56 13.10
C PRO A 22 -18.39 -21.33 13.63
N GLU A 23 -17.98 -22.33 12.87
CA GLU A 23 -16.70 -23.03 13.03
C GLU A 23 -15.57 -21.97 13.01
N PRO A 24 -14.58 -22.04 13.92
CA PRO A 24 -13.53 -21.03 13.99
C PRO A 24 -12.73 -21.04 12.69
N GLU A 25 -12.84 -19.97 11.89
CA GLU A 25 -12.00 -19.75 10.72
C GLU A 25 -10.52 -19.79 11.15
N PRO A 26 -9.63 -20.47 10.40
CA PRO A 26 -8.22 -20.46 10.70
C PRO A 26 -7.70 -19.01 10.71
N PRO A 27 -6.73 -18.66 11.57
CA PRO A 27 -6.22 -17.30 11.64
C PRO A 27 -5.70 -16.89 10.26
N ALA A 28 -6.24 -15.77 9.74
CA ALA A 28 -5.77 -15.19 8.49
C ALA A 28 -4.25 -14.99 8.55
N PRO A 29 -3.52 -15.28 7.45
CA PRO A 29 -2.09 -14.99 7.39
C PRO A 29 -1.86 -13.49 7.66
N PRO A 30 -0.68 -13.10 8.19
CA PRO A 30 -0.34 -11.69 8.39
C PRO A 30 -0.62 -10.93 7.10
N ALA A 31 -1.43 -9.88 7.18
CA ALA A 31 -1.69 -9.01 6.04
C ALA A 31 -0.35 -8.43 5.58
N GLU A 32 0.18 -8.95 4.47
CA GLU A 32 1.18 -8.22 3.68
C GLU A 32 0.62 -6.82 3.45
N PRO A 33 1.44 -5.74 3.46
CA PRO A 33 0.94 -4.39 3.21
C PRO A 33 0.18 -4.37 1.88
N GLN A 34 -1.14 -4.48 1.94
CA GLN A 34 -1.97 -4.53 0.76
C GLN A 34 -2.01 -3.12 0.21
N GLU A 35 -1.30 -2.92 -0.89
CA GLU A 35 -1.27 -1.64 -1.57
C GLU A 35 -2.71 -1.28 -1.98
N GLU A 36 -3.25 -0.20 -1.42
CA GLU A 36 -4.65 0.18 -1.62
C GLU A 36 -4.98 0.23 -3.11
N PRO A 37 -6.15 -0.28 -3.55
CA PRO A 37 -6.49 -0.31 -4.97
C PRO A 37 -6.48 1.11 -5.56
N ILE A 38 -6.08 1.22 -6.83
CA ILE A 38 -6.08 2.50 -7.54
C ILE A 38 -7.53 3.00 -7.63
N PRO A 39 -7.83 4.25 -7.24
CA PRO A 39 -9.17 4.81 -7.39
C PRO A 39 -9.62 4.78 -8.86
N PRO A 40 -10.89 4.41 -9.14
CA PRO A 40 -11.38 4.37 -10.51
C PRO A 40 -11.31 5.76 -11.15
N GLY A 41 -10.79 5.82 -12.38
CA GLY A 41 -10.58 7.07 -13.12
C GLY A 41 -9.22 7.73 -12.86
N GLU A 42 -8.40 7.18 -11.96
CA GLU A 42 -7.04 7.67 -11.69
C GLU A 42 -5.94 6.79 -12.30
N GLU A 43 -6.26 5.69 -13.01
CA GLU A 43 -5.23 4.75 -13.53
C GLU A 43 -4.15 5.45 -14.36
N ARG A 44 -4.55 6.41 -15.21
CA ARG A 44 -3.59 7.19 -16.02
C ARG A 44 -2.66 8.03 -15.15
N LEU A 45 -3.20 8.68 -14.11
CA LEU A 45 -2.40 9.49 -13.20
C LEU A 45 -1.37 8.64 -12.45
N HIS A 46 -1.76 7.45 -11.99
CA HIS A 46 -0.86 6.52 -11.33
C HIS A 46 0.22 6.00 -12.29
N SER A 47 -0.15 5.67 -13.54
CA SER A 47 0.81 5.26 -14.57
C SER A 47 1.79 6.37 -14.94
N ASP A 48 1.33 7.62 -15.02
CA ASP A 48 2.17 8.78 -15.29
C ASP A 48 3.11 9.09 -14.13
N ALA A 49 2.63 8.95 -12.88
CA ALA A 49 3.45 9.08 -11.69
C ALA A 49 4.57 8.04 -11.66
N GLU A 50 4.25 6.76 -11.89
CA GLU A 50 5.27 5.70 -11.94
C GLU A 50 6.34 5.98 -13.02
N ARG A 51 5.90 6.37 -14.22
CA ARG A 51 6.82 6.69 -15.33
C ARG A 51 7.69 7.91 -15.00
N PHE A 52 7.13 8.94 -14.39
CA PHE A 52 7.88 10.15 -14.03
C PHE A 52 8.88 9.89 -12.90
N ALA A 53 8.49 9.13 -11.87
CA ALA A 53 9.40 8.70 -10.82
C ALA A 53 10.59 7.90 -11.40
N LYS A 54 10.30 6.93 -12.27
CA LYS A 54 11.33 6.16 -12.98
C LYS A 54 12.24 7.05 -13.82
N LEU A 55 11.70 8.04 -14.52
CA LEU A 55 12.50 8.97 -15.32
C LEU A 55 13.51 9.71 -14.44
N LEU A 56 13.03 10.41 -13.41
CA LEU A 56 13.86 11.21 -12.52
C LEU A 56 14.97 10.39 -11.87
N VAL A 57 14.65 9.20 -11.36
CA VAL A 57 15.64 8.34 -10.72
C VAL A 57 16.68 7.82 -11.72
N GLN A 58 16.29 7.50 -12.95
CA GLN A 58 17.25 7.10 -13.98
C GLN A 58 18.14 8.27 -14.44
N GLU A 59 17.66 9.51 -14.41
CA GLU A 59 18.52 10.68 -14.66
C GLU A 59 19.62 10.79 -13.60
N ILE A 60 19.29 10.67 -12.31
CA ILE A 60 20.29 10.61 -11.23
C ILE A 60 21.32 9.53 -11.54
N ALA A 61 20.86 8.34 -11.98
CA ALA A 61 21.75 7.22 -12.27
C ALA A 61 22.69 7.46 -13.44
N LEU A 62 22.23 8.18 -14.46
CA LEU A 62 23.03 8.53 -15.64
C LEU A 62 24.09 9.59 -15.31
N TYR A 63 23.77 10.54 -14.43
CA TYR A 63 24.68 11.63 -14.09
C TYR A 63 25.71 11.27 -13.01
N HIS A 64 25.39 10.35 -12.10
CA HIS A 64 26.22 10.04 -10.93
C HIS A 64 26.65 8.57 -10.82
N PRO A 65 27.23 7.96 -11.88
CA PRO A 65 27.55 6.53 -11.88
C PRO A 65 28.64 6.16 -10.86
N LYS A 66 29.54 7.08 -10.52
CA LYS A 66 30.64 6.82 -9.57
C LYS A 66 30.12 6.80 -8.14
N GLU A 67 29.35 7.82 -7.78
CA GLU A 67 28.69 7.99 -6.49
C GLU A 67 27.69 6.85 -6.24
N MET A 68 27.00 6.37 -7.28
CA MET A 68 26.17 5.19 -7.19
C MET A 68 26.95 3.91 -6.85
N ASP A 69 28.04 3.64 -7.57
CA ASP A 69 28.85 2.44 -7.31
C ASP A 69 29.48 2.51 -5.92
N GLN A 70 30.04 3.66 -5.54
CA GLN A 70 30.55 3.89 -4.18
C GLN A 70 29.46 3.71 -3.12
N GLY A 71 28.28 4.31 -3.35
CA GLY A 71 27.17 4.30 -2.41
C GLY A 71 26.63 2.90 -2.16
N ARG A 72 26.57 2.06 -3.20
CA ARG A 72 26.20 0.65 -3.06
C ARG A 72 27.22 -0.14 -2.25
N ARG A 73 28.51 0.08 -2.48
CA ARG A 73 29.59 -0.60 -1.72
C ARG A 73 29.57 -0.24 -0.25
N GLN A 74 29.25 1.02 0.05
CA GLN A 74 29.25 1.56 1.41
C GLN A 74 27.86 1.49 2.08
N SER A 75 26.82 1.05 1.36
CA SER A 75 25.42 1.09 1.80
C SER A 75 25.01 2.48 2.32
N ASN A 76 25.36 3.54 1.58
CA ASN A 76 25.09 4.94 1.96
C ASN A 76 24.65 5.80 0.77
N LEU A 77 23.94 5.20 -0.21
CA LEU A 77 23.49 5.89 -1.42
C LEU A 77 22.74 7.20 -1.13
N TYR A 78 21.86 7.20 -0.13
CA TYR A 78 21.07 8.39 0.19
C TYR A 78 21.94 9.56 0.64
N ALA A 79 23.03 9.29 1.38
CA ALA A 79 23.95 10.32 1.83
C ALA A 79 24.78 10.90 0.67
N LEU A 80 25.27 10.06 -0.25
CA LEU A 80 26.10 10.50 -1.38
C LEU A 80 25.30 11.22 -2.47
N LEU A 81 24.05 10.84 -2.70
CA LEU A 81 23.20 11.38 -3.75
C LEU A 81 22.08 12.28 -3.21
N ARG A 82 22.22 12.75 -1.96
CA ARG A 82 21.15 13.43 -1.22
C ARG A 82 20.54 14.59 -2.00
N ASP A 83 21.36 15.49 -2.51
CA ASP A 83 20.89 16.71 -3.16
C ASP A 83 20.10 16.41 -4.44
N ASP A 84 20.55 15.45 -5.25
CA ASP A 84 19.86 15.01 -6.47
C ASP A 84 18.56 14.26 -6.16
N ILE A 85 18.59 13.40 -5.13
CA ILE A 85 17.42 12.65 -4.66
C ILE A 85 16.34 13.61 -4.18
N GLU A 86 16.69 14.58 -3.32
CA GLU A 86 15.72 15.52 -2.76
C GLU A 86 15.18 16.48 -3.81
N ARG A 87 16.03 17.00 -4.72
CA ARG A 87 15.59 17.81 -5.86
C ARG A 87 14.61 17.06 -6.75
N SER A 88 14.92 15.82 -7.09
CA SER A 88 14.05 14.98 -7.93
C SER A 88 12.75 14.61 -7.22
N ARG A 89 12.83 14.33 -5.92
CA ARG A 89 11.65 14.08 -5.07
C ARG A 89 10.74 15.30 -5.01
N GLU A 90 11.29 16.49 -4.85
CA GLU A 90 10.53 17.73 -4.86
C GLU A 90 9.85 17.95 -6.22
N ALA A 91 10.57 17.75 -7.33
CA ALA A 91 10.00 17.85 -8.67
C ALA A 91 8.82 16.86 -8.88
N PHE A 92 8.94 15.63 -8.37
CA PHE A 92 7.87 14.65 -8.37
C PHE A 92 6.66 15.12 -7.56
N GLN A 93 6.88 15.56 -6.31
CA GLN A 93 5.83 15.99 -5.39
C GLN A 93 5.08 17.25 -5.86
N ASN A 94 5.80 18.17 -6.51
CA ASN A 94 5.21 19.39 -7.10
C ASN A 94 4.29 19.05 -8.28
N ARG A 95 4.63 18.02 -9.06
CA ARG A 95 3.82 17.56 -10.20
C ARG A 95 2.62 16.74 -9.77
N PHE A 96 2.78 15.85 -8.80
CA PHE A 96 1.73 14.93 -8.35
C PHE A 96 1.31 15.21 -6.91
N GLN A 97 0.37 16.15 -6.75
CA GLN A 97 -0.07 16.61 -5.43
C GLN A 97 -1.25 15.81 -4.84
N LYS A 98 -1.84 14.90 -5.63
CA LYS A 98 -2.99 14.10 -5.18
C LYS A 98 -2.61 13.17 -4.02
N PRO A 99 -3.44 13.08 -2.96
CA PRO A 99 -3.20 12.17 -1.83
C PRO A 99 -3.04 10.70 -2.24
N SER A 100 -3.83 10.22 -3.22
CA SER A 100 -3.76 8.85 -3.77
C SER A 100 -2.40 8.50 -4.39
N ILE A 101 -1.67 9.48 -4.90
CA ILE A 101 -0.31 9.29 -5.42
C ILE A 101 0.71 9.35 -4.29
N ARG A 102 0.54 10.29 -3.35
CA ARG A 102 1.46 10.49 -2.22
C ARG A 102 1.48 9.28 -1.28
N SER A 103 0.37 8.57 -1.08
CA SER A 103 0.31 7.39 -0.21
C SER A 103 1.06 6.17 -0.76
N ARG A 104 1.30 6.09 -2.08
CA ARG A 104 1.88 4.92 -2.75
C ARG A 104 3.40 4.95 -2.93
N ASP A 105 4.06 6.04 -2.54
CA ASP A 105 5.51 6.26 -2.60
C ASP A 105 6.20 5.79 -3.91
N TYR A 106 5.64 6.19 -5.06
CA TYR A 106 6.20 5.84 -6.37
C TYR A 106 7.67 6.21 -6.53
N PHE A 107 8.05 7.37 -5.97
CA PHE A 107 9.43 7.85 -6.02
C PHE A 107 10.37 6.96 -5.20
N GLY A 108 10.02 6.62 -3.95
CA GLY A 108 10.83 5.72 -3.13
C GLY A 108 10.97 4.33 -3.74
N LYS A 109 9.88 3.77 -4.30
CA LYS A 109 9.92 2.49 -5.04
C LYS A 109 10.88 2.54 -6.23
N ALA A 110 10.83 3.60 -7.02
CA ALA A 110 11.76 3.79 -8.13
C ALA A 110 13.21 3.95 -7.64
N LEU A 111 13.43 4.68 -6.55
CA LEU A 111 14.74 4.88 -5.93
C LEU A 111 15.39 3.55 -5.56
N VAL A 112 14.67 2.69 -4.82
CA VAL A 112 15.14 1.37 -4.42
C VAL A 112 15.40 0.49 -5.66
N LYS A 113 14.45 0.47 -6.60
CA LYS A 113 14.54 -0.37 -7.80
C LYS A 113 15.73 -0.01 -8.69
N TYR A 114 15.98 1.27 -8.91
CA TYR A 114 16.95 1.73 -9.93
C TYR A 114 18.29 2.17 -9.34
N LEU A 115 18.32 2.80 -8.16
CA LEU A 115 19.58 3.17 -7.52
C LEU A 115 20.11 2.06 -6.62
N ALA A 116 19.23 1.32 -5.94
CA ALA A 116 19.62 0.35 -4.93
C ALA A 116 19.49 -1.13 -5.38
N ASN A 117 19.35 -1.39 -6.68
CA ASN A 117 19.19 -2.75 -7.24
C ASN A 117 18.05 -3.57 -6.60
N GLY A 118 17.02 -2.90 -6.08
CA GLY A 118 15.92 -3.54 -5.36
C GLY A 118 16.17 -3.79 -3.88
N ASP A 119 17.37 -3.48 -3.37
CA ASP A 119 17.72 -3.65 -1.94
C ASP A 119 17.69 -2.30 -1.21
N PRO A 120 16.65 -2.02 -0.40
CA PRO A 120 16.55 -0.76 0.33
C PRO A 120 17.68 -0.55 1.36
N SER A 121 18.33 -1.63 1.81
CA SER A 121 19.43 -1.56 2.79
C SER A 121 20.63 -0.77 2.26
N LEU A 122 20.81 -0.70 0.94
CA LEU A 122 21.90 0.04 0.30
C LEU A 122 21.71 1.57 0.36
N LEU A 123 20.51 2.04 0.72
CA LEU A 123 20.25 3.48 0.91
C LEU A 123 20.94 4.03 2.14
N GLY A 124 21.16 3.21 3.18
CA GLY A 124 21.83 3.62 4.42
C GLY A 124 20.97 4.48 5.33
N MET A 125 19.66 4.21 5.38
CA MET A 125 18.66 4.94 6.14
C MET A 125 17.90 4.03 7.11
#